data_AF-A0A4U7DWU0-F1
#
_entry.id   AF-A0A4U7DWU0-F1
#
_cell.length_a   1.000
_cell.length_b   1.000
_cell.length_c   1.000
_cell.angle_alpha   90.00
_cell.angle_beta   90.00
_cell.angle_gamma   90.00
#
_symmetry.space_group_name_H-M   'P 1'
#
loop_
_entity.id
_entity.type
_entity.pdbx_description
1 polymer ?
#
loop_
_entity_poly.entity_id
_entity_poly.type
_entity_poly.pdbx_seq_one_letter_code
_entity_poly.pdbx_strand_id
1 'polypeptide(L)'
;MRRSDEAVDGHTRRAFAKYGGTVALGGLLAGCAGGGAESDPSGSDGGDESYAASISPTGEVTFESPPETVFTRLTHHAGMAFALGRSDGLTAMHAPDYYDGLWNQFVERLPGVSLDWSGLYSSWQPDKEKLYELDSDVHLADPAWITRQDAWSREDVDEIAERVSPWFGNSLSDRHQEPTGEWADGYQYYGLWEQFEIVAEAFRERERYEALAAVREELLATIDDGLPPESERPTAIMVAAADIEQIYAYTLSNPGFLTSHTRPLGPRDAFGGSVESGTVVDFETILEADPDVILYLGGFEPGTDMAGRRAAFEEDPVGSEVTAVKNDRIHPQGARYQGPILNLFQLEMTAKQLYPDAFGAWPRYEEGPYPEIPEDERLFDRQRVADAINGEL
;
A
#
# COMPACT_ATOMS: atom_id res chain seq x y z
N MET A 1 -54.46 -5.52 18.41
CA MET A 1 -54.39 -6.92 17.96
C MET A 1 -53.76 -6.91 16.58
N ARG A 2 -52.58 -7.55 16.45
CA ARG A 2 -51.72 -7.72 15.26
C ARG A 2 -51.14 -6.46 14.59
N ARG A 3 -49.87 -6.17 14.95
CA ARG A 3 -48.83 -5.78 13.99
C ARG A 3 -48.43 -7.04 13.22
N SER A 4 -48.24 -6.91 11.91
CA SER A 4 -47.61 -7.91 11.07
C SER A 4 -46.11 -7.64 11.10
N ASP A 5 -45.33 -8.56 11.65
CA ASP A 5 -43.89 -8.66 11.43
C ASP A 5 -43.70 -9.26 10.03
N GLU A 6 -43.17 -8.47 9.10
CA GLU A 6 -42.40 -9.01 7.98
C GLU A 6 -40.93 -8.92 8.39
N ALA A 7 -40.39 -10.07 8.80
CA ALA A 7 -38.97 -10.26 8.97
C ALA A 7 -38.32 -10.17 7.58
N VAL A 8 -37.51 -9.13 7.38
CA VAL A 8 -36.57 -9.05 6.27
C VAL A 8 -35.44 -10.02 6.60
N ASP A 9 -35.50 -11.22 6.04
CA ASP A 9 -34.41 -12.19 6.05
C ASP A 9 -33.38 -11.73 5.00
N GLY A 10 -32.56 -10.75 5.38
CA GLY A 10 -31.43 -10.30 4.60
C GLY A 10 -30.27 -11.25 4.81
N HIS A 11 -30.08 -12.20 3.90
CA HIS A 11 -28.82 -12.93 3.79
C HIS A 11 -27.70 -11.89 3.56
N THR A 12 -27.00 -11.53 4.64
CA THR A 12 -25.75 -10.75 4.56
C THR A 12 -24.74 -11.66 3.87
N ARG A 13 -24.21 -11.21 2.74
CA ARG A 13 -23.18 -11.90 1.96
C ARG A 13 -21.92 -11.92 2.83
N ARG A 14 -21.56 -13.07 3.39
CA ARG A 14 -20.56 -13.12 4.45
C ARG A 14 -19.31 -13.83 3.99
N ALA A 15 -18.17 -13.17 4.17
CA ALA A 15 -16.89 -13.85 4.20
C ALA A 15 -16.69 -14.46 5.59
N PHE A 16 -16.10 -15.66 5.65
CA PHE A 16 -15.81 -16.35 6.90
C PHE A 16 -14.38 -16.89 6.88
N ALA A 17 -13.62 -16.67 7.94
CA ALA A 17 -12.31 -17.29 8.13
C ALA A 17 -12.48 -18.68 8.78
N LYS A 18 -11.81 -19.69 8.23
CA LYS A 18 -11.66 -20.99 8.92
C LYS A 18 -10.30 -21.02 9.61
N TYR A 19 -10.26 -20.70 10.90
CA TYR A 19 -9.04 -20.86 11.68
C TYR A 19 -8.70 -22.36 11.84
N GLY A 20 -7.49 -22.72 11.45
CA GLY A 20 -7.05 -24.10 11.20
C GLY A 20 -7.06 -25.01 12.43
N GLY A 21 -7.87 -26.07 12.34
CA GLY A 21 -7.70 -27.30 13.09
C GLY A 21 -7.47 -28.47 12.14
N THR A 22 -6.21 -28.94 12.03
CA THR A 22 -5.77 -30.18 11.35
C THR A 22 -6.09 -30.34 9.86
N VAL A 23 -5.03 -30.34 9.04
CA VAL A 23 -5.07 -30.79 7.64
C VAL A 23 -5.54 -32.25 7.56
N ALA A 24 -6.78 -32.47 7.11
CA ALA A 24 -7.21 -33.75 6.59
C ALA A 24 -6.93 -33.77 5.09
N LEU A 25 -5.80 -34.39 4.70
CA LEU A 25 -5.52 -34.78 3.32
C LEU A 25 -6.54 -35.85 2.88
N GLY A 26 -7.68 -35.41 2.34
CA GLY A 26 -8.69 -36.25 1.71
C GLY A 26 -8.52 -36.24 0.19
N GLY A 27 -7.84 -37.25 -0.35
CA GLY A 27 -7.65 -37.41 -1.79
C GLY A 27 -8.96 -37.75 -2.52
N LEU A 28 -9.22 -37.06 -3.62
CA LEU A 28 -10.23 -37.48 -4.60
C LEU A 28 -9.57 -38.38 -5.64
N LEU A 29 -9.74 -39.68 -5.45
CA LEU A 29 -9.48 -40.69 -6.47
C LEU A 29 -10.52 -40.53 -7.59
N ALA A 30 -10.02 -40.24 -8.79
CA ALA A 30 -10.76 -40.43 -10.02
C ALA A 30 -11.02 -41.92 -10.27
N GLY A 31 -12.26 -42.29 -10.60
CA GLY A 31 -12.57 -43.57 -11.23
C GLY A 31 -13.97 -44.14 -10.93
N CYS A 32 -14.88 -44.06 -11.91
CA CYS A 32 -15.39 -45.22 -12.68
C CYS A 32 -16.84 -45.07 -13.16
N ALA A 33 -16.97 -45.09 -14.48
CA ALA A 33 -17.99 -45.69 -15.33
C ALA A 33 -19.30 -46.26 -14.71
N GLY A 34 -20.42 -45.78 -15.27
CA GLY A 34 -21.42 -46.62 -15.95
C GLY A 34 -22.66 -47.06 -15.16
N GLY A 35 -23.82 -46.51 -15.52
CA GLY A 35 -25.14 -47.09 -15.20
C GLY A 35 -26.25 -46.05 -15.16
N GLY A 36 -27.08 -46.00 -16.19
CA GLY A 36 -28.15 -45.00 -16.34
C GLY A 36 -29.34 -45.18 -15.40
N ALA A 37 -29.90 -44.04 -14.98
CA ALA A 37 -31.29 -43.87 -14.59
C ALA A 37 -31.67 -42.40 -14.85
N GLU A 38 -32.79 -42.19 -15.56
CA GLU A 38 -33.40 -40.88 -15.81
C GLU A 38 -33.81 -40.22 -14.50
N SER A 39 -33.41 -38.95 -14.32
CA SER A 39 -34.03 -38.02 -13.37
C SER A 39 -34.03 -36.63 -14.00
N ASP A 40 -35.21 -36.02 -14.06
CA ASP A 40 -35.50 -34.66 -14.57
C ASP A 40 -34.50 -33.60 -14.11
N PRO A 41 -34.10 -32.62 -14.95
CA PRO A 41 -33.35 -31.46 -14.50
C PRO A 41 -34.35 -30.42 -13.97
N SER A 42 -34.69 -30.51 -12.69
CA SER A 42 -35.30 -29.38 -11.99
C SER A 42 -34.19 -28.44 -11.49
N GLY A 43 -34.17 -27.22 -12.01
CA GLY A 43 -33.55 -26.06 -11.36
C GLY A 43 -32.03 -26.07 -11.26
N SER A 44 -31.36 -25.57 -12.29
CA SER A 44 -30.05 -24.93 -12.14
C SER A 44 -30.26 -23.60 -11.41
N ASP A 45 -30.38 -23.63 -10.08
CA ASP A 45 -29.97 -22.47 -9.29
C ASP A 45 -28.44 -22.49 -9.29
N GLY A 46 -27.84 -21.56 -10.04
CA GLY A 46 -26.40 -21.31 -9.98
C GLY A 46 -26.06 -20.76 -8.59
N GLY A 47 -25.69 -21.65 -7.68
CA GLY A 47 -25.02 -21.23 -6.46
C GLY A 47 -23.67 -20.64 -6.85
N ASP A 48 -23.47 -19.35 -6.57
CA ASP A 48 -22.14 -18.75 -6.66
C ASP A 48 -21.19 -19.60 -5.82
N GLU A 49 -20.24 -20.27 -6.48
CA GLU A 49 -19.24 -21.06 -5.79
C GLU A 49 -18.37 -20.12 -4.96
N SER A 50 -18.41 -20.30 -3.63
CA SER A 50 -17.51 -19.64 -2.70
C SER A 50 -16.06 -19.89 -3.10
N TYR A 51 -15.20 -18.90 -2.92
CA TYR A 51 -13.77 -19.00 -3.22
C TYR A 51 -12.95 -18.59 -2.00
N ALA A 52 -11.65 -18.85 -2.02
CA ALA A 52 -10.78 -18.51 -0.92
C ALA A 52 -9.52 -17.80 -1.40
N ALA A 53 -9.00 -16.92 -0.54
CA ALA A 53 -7.69 -16.30 -0.68
C ALA A 53 -6.97 -16.38 0.67
N SER A 54 -5.64 -16.32 0.66
CA SER A 54 -4.86 -16.48 1.89
C SER A 54 -3.77 -15.43 2.02
N ILE A 55 -3.68 -14.82 3.20
CA ILE A 55 -2.60 -13.88 3.53
C ILE A 55 -2.20 -14.04 5.00
N SER A 56 -0.90 -14.05 5.27
CA SER A 56 -0.39 -13.97 6.65
C SER A 56 -0.70 -12.60 7.26
N PRO A 57 -1.10 -12.54 8.54
CA PRO A 57 -1.15 -13.65 9.51
C PRO A 57 -2.51 -14.35 9.62
N THR A 58 -3.56 -13.87 8.95
CA THR A 58 -4.91 -14.42 9.10
C THR A 58 -5.04 -15.85 8.55
N GLY A 59 -4.28 -16.18 7.50
CA GLY A 59 -4.41 -17.45 6.80
C GLY A 59 -5.52 -17.41 5.75
N GLU A 60 -6.20 -18.53 5.53
CA GLU A 60 -7.24 -18.67 4.50
C GLU A 60 -8.56 -18.02 4.94
N VAL A 61 -9.13 -17.18 4.06
CA VAL A 61 -10.46 -16.58 4.20
C VAL A 61 -11.32 -17.03 3.04
N THR A 62 -12.53 -17.52 3.34
CA THR A 62 -13.52 -17.90 2.32
C THR A 62 -14.47 -16.73 2.08
N PHE A 63 -14.70 -16.40 0.81
CA PHE A 63 -15.61 -15.37 0.34
C PHE A 63 -16.77 -16.00 -0.43
N GLU A 64 -18.00 -15.63 -0.09
CA GLU A 64 -19.20 -15.99 -0.85
C GLU A 64 -19.31 -15.13 -2.13
N SER A 65 -18.88 -13.88 -2.06
CA SER A 65 -18.80 -12.92 -3.16
C SER A 65 -17.66 -11.92 -2.92
N PRO A 66 -17.20 -11.20 -3.95
CA PRO A 66 -16.29 -10.07 -3.78
C PRO A 66 -16.79 -9.07 -2.73
N PRO A 67 -15.92 -8.61 -1.79
CA PRO A 67 -16.27 -7.58 -0.82
C PRO A 67 -16.68 -6.27 -1.51
N GLU A 68 -17.73 -5.62 -1.02
CA GLU A 68 -18.20 -4.31 -1.51
C GLU A 68 -17.81 -3.19 -0.55
N THR A 69 -17.80 -3.45 0.76
CA THR A 69 -17.39 -2.51 1.80
C THR A 69 -16.11 -2.95 2.51
N VAL A 70 -15.18 -2.02 2.70
CA VAL A 70 -13.80 -2.33 3.07
C VAL A 70 -13.33 -1.39 4.17
N PHE A 71 -13.10 -1.96 5.35
CA PHE A 71 -12.36 -1.24 6.39
C PHE A 71 -10.88 -1.34 6.08
N THR A 72 -10.17 -0.21 6.05
CA THR A 72 -8.70 -0.20 6.00
C THR A 72 -8.13 0.53 7.20
N ARG A 73 -6.89 0.17 7.52
CA ARG A 73 -6.09 0.86 8.55
C ARG A 73 -5.03 1.75 7.90
N LEU A 74 -4.15 1.15 7.11
CA LEU A 74 -3.06 1.86 6.44
C LEU A 74 -3.38 2.09 4.96
N THR A 75 -2.78 3.13 4.40
CA THR A 75 -3.10 3.60 3.05
C THR A 75 -2.54 2.75 1.93
N HIS A 76 -1.63 1.80 2.21
CA HIS A 76 -1.21 0.84 1.19
C HIS A 76 -2.38 -0.09 0.81
N HIS A 77 -3.18 -0.52 1.78
CA HIS A 77 -4.41 -1.28 1.57
C HIS A 77 -5.52 -0.46 0.90
N ALA A 78 -5.74 0.79 1.35
CA ALA A 78 -6.67 1.70 0.67
C ALA A 78 -6.25 1.95 -0.79
N GLY A 79 -4.95 2.10 -1.04
CA GLY A 79 -4.39 2.23 -2.37
C GLY A 79 -4.53 0.98 -3.24
N MET A 80 -4.53 -0.23 -2.65
CA MET A 80 -4.86 -1.47 -3.38
C MET A 80 -6.34 -1.50 -3.78
N ALA A 81 -7.25 -1.16 -2.85
CA ALA A 81 -8.68 -1.06 -3.17
C ALA A 81 -8.94 0.00 -4.27
N PHE A 82 -8.29 1.16 -4.18
CA PHE A 82 -8.33 2.19 -5.23
C PHE A 82 -7.82 1.66 -6.59
N ALA A 83 -6.69 0.96 -6.61
CA ALA A 83 -6.14 0.37 -7.82
C ALA A 83 -7.09 -0.66 -8.48
N LEU A 84 -7.93 -1.33 -7.68
CA LEU A 84 -8.98 -2.23 -8.17
C LEU A 84 -10.30 -1.52 -8.48
N GLY A 85 -10.34 -0.18 -8.46
CA GLY A 85 -11.55 0.62 -8.67
C GLY A 85 -12.64 0.38 -7.60
N ARG A 86 -12.21 0.06 -6.37
CA ARG A 86 -13.07 -0.20 -5.21
C ARG A 86 -12.99 0.91 -4.15
N SER A 87 -12.58 2.12 -4.55
CA SER A 87 -12.40 3.24 -3.63
C SER A 87 -13.71 3.67 -2.95
N ASP A 88 -14.83 3.64 -3.67
CA ASP A 88 -16.15 4.03 -3.14
C ASP A 88 -16.65 3.11 -2.01
N GLY A 89 -16.10 1.89 -1.93
CA GLY A 89 -16.41 0.92 -0.88
C GLY A 89 -15.62 1.10 0.41
N LEU A 90 -14.65 2.01 0.45
CA LEU A 90 -13.85 2.25 1.65
C LEU A 90 -14.72 2.86 2.76
N THR A 91 -14.62 2.32 3.97
CA THR A 91 -15.34 2.81 5.15
C THR A 91 -14.43 3.53 6.14
N ALA A 92 -13.13 3.22 6.09
CA ALA A 92 -12.13 3.78 6.99
C ALA A 92 -10.72 3.72 6.36
N MET A 93 -9.88 4.66 6.78
CA MET A 93 -8.44 4.66 6.54
C MET A 93 -7.72 5.58 7.53
N HIS A 94 -6.41 5.40 7.74
CA HIS A 94 -5.62 6.33 8.54
C HIS A 94 -5.57 7.71 7.88
N ALA A 95 -5.81 8.78 8.66
CA ALA A 95 -5.67 10.19 8.29
C ALA A 95 -6.28 10.56 6.91
N PRO A 96 -7.60 10.39 6.71
CA PRO A 96 -8.24 10.56 5.41
C PRO A 96 -7.94 11.92 4.76
N ASP A 97 -8.06 13.03 5.48
CA ASP A 97 -7.80 14.37 4.93
C ASP A 97 -6.35 14.52 4.40
N TYR A 98 -5.36 13.97 5.12
CA TYR A 98 -3.95 14.01 4.72
C TYR A 98 -3.73 13.21 3.42
N TYR A 99 -4.28 12.00 3.38
CA TYR A 99 -4.03 11.08 2.28
C TYR A 99 -4.90 11.35 1.06
N ASP A 100 -6.10 11.90 1.24
CA ASP A 100 -6.94 12.43 0.16
C ASP A 100 -6.17 13.53 -0.59
N GLY A 101 -5.67 14.53 0.14
CA GLY A 101 -4.89 15.62 -0.44
C GLY A 101 -3.62 15.13 -1.13
N LEU A 102 -2.87 14.21 -0.51
CA LEU A 102 -1.64 13.66 -1.07
C LEU A 102 -1.93 12.83 -2.33
N TRP A 103 -2.87 11.87 -2.30
CA TRP A 103 -3.16 11.02 -3.46
C TRP A 103 -3.68 11.84 -4.63
N ASN A 104 -4.51 12.86 -4.38
CA ASN A 104 -5.02 13.73 -5.43
C ASN A 104 -3.92 14.51 -6.16
N GLN A 105 -2.72 14.70 -5.57
CA GLN A 105 -1.58 15.25 -6.32
C GLN A 105 -1.12 14.32 -7.46
N PHE A 106 -1.31 13.01 -7.32
CA PHE A 106 -0.91 12.00 -8.31
C PHE A 106 -2.07 11.62 -9.24
N VAL A 107 -3.29 11.49 -8.69
CA VAL A 107 -4.50 11.15 -9.46
C VAL A 107 -4.81 12.19 -10.52
N GLU A 108 -4.48 13.46 -10.30
CA GLU A 108 -4.56 14.54 -11.30
C GLU A 108 -3.81 14.21 -12.62
N ARG A 109 -2.88 13.24 -12.62
CA ARG A 109 -2.15 12.79 -13.81
C ARG A 109 -2.71 11.51 -14.45
N LEU A 110 -3.86 11.04 -13.99
CA LEU A 110 -4.56 9.87 -14.53
C LEU A 110 -5.86 10.33 -15.19
N PRO A 111 -5.97 10.24 -16.53
CA PRO A 111 -7.15 10.72 -17.26
C PRO A 111 -8.43 10.00 -16.82
N GLY A 112 -9.46 10.75 -16.45
CA GLY A 112 -10.78 10.17 -16.13
C GLY A 112 -10.83 9.39 -14.81
N VAL A 113 -9.78 9.43 -13.99
CA VAL A 113 -9.76 8.84 -12.64
C VAL A 113 -9.99 9.95 -11.61
N SER A 114 -10.83 9.68 -10.62
CA SER A 114 -11.06 10.57 -9.48
C SER A 114 -10.92 9.81 -8.17
N LEU A 115 -10.61 10.53 -7.10
CA LEU A 115 -10.47 9.97 -5.76
C LEU A 115 -11.09 10.92 -4.74
N ASP A 116 -11.96 10.37 -3.89
CA ASP A 116 -12.55 11.06 -2.76
C ASP A 116 -12.50 10.12 -1.55
N TRP A 117 -11.64 10.46 -0.59
CA TRP A 117 -11.53 9.81 0.71
C TRP A 117 -12.01 10.72 1.84
N SER A 118 -12.62 11.86 1.51
CA SER A 118 -13.16 12.78 2.50
C SER A 118 -14.28 12.12 3.32
N GLY A 119 -14.30 12.39 4.62
CA GLY A 119 -15.34 11.88 5.53
C GLY A 119 -15.21 10.40 5.95
N LEU A 120 -14.21 9.66 5.46
CA LEU A 120 -13.92 8.31 5.97
C LEU A 120 -13.55 8.33 7.47
N TYR A 121 -13.77 7.22 8.16
CA TYR A 121 -13.33 7.11 9.56
C TYR A 121 -11.80 7.04 9.65
N SER A 122 -11.20 7.90 10.49
CA SER A 122 -9.76 7.92 10.73
C SER A 122 -9.32 6.77 11.62
N SER A 123 -8.81 5.70 11.01
CA SER A 123 -8.55 4.41 11.67
C SER A 123 -7.11 4.25 12.21
N TRP A 124 -6.45 5.32 12.68
CA TRP A 124 -5.12 5.18 13.29
C TRP A 124 -5.15 4.26 14.52
N GLN A 125 -6.15 4.47 15.38
CA GLN A 125 -6.43 3.67 16.57
C GLN A 125 -7.93 3.35 16.64
N PRO A 126 -8.42 2.40 15.82
CA PRO A 126 -9.83 2.07 15.80
C PRO A 126 -10.24 1.38 17.11
N ASP A 127 -11.45 1.63 17.57
CA ASP A 127 -12.07 0.85 18.64
C ASP A 127 -13.02 -0.22 18.06
N LYS A 128 -13.34 -1.24 18.87
CA LYS A 128 -14.22 -2.34 18.45
C LYS A 128 -15.62 -1.86 18.09
N GLU A 129 -16.18 -0.92 18.85
CA GLU A 129 -17.54 -0.43 18.65
C GLU A 129 -17.69 0.19 17.26
N LYS A 130 -16.66 0.92 16.80
CA LYS A 130 -16.62 1.47 15.46
C LYS A 130 -16.59 0.40 14.38
N LEU A 131 -15.87 -0.72 14.56
CA LEU A 131 -15.88 -1.80 13.56
C LEU A 131 -17.26 -2.44 13.44
N TYR A 132 -18.00 -2.60 14.55
CA TYR A 132 -19.40 -3.02 14.51
C TYR A 132 -20.32 -1.99 13.82
N GLU A 133 -20.07 -0.70 14.00
CA GLU A 133 -20.86 0.37 13.36
C GLU A 133 -20.62 0.44 11.84
N LEU A 134 -19.36 0.25 11.42
CA LEU A 134 -18.98 0.29 10.01
C LEU A 134 -19.40 -0.97 9.25
N ASP A 135 -19.54 -2.11 9.94
CA ASP A 135 -20.06 -3.39 9.43
C ASP A 135 -19.54 -3.74 8.02
N SER A 136 -18.23 -3.59 7.83
CA SER A 136 -17.61 -3.76 6.50
C SER A 136 -17.47 -5.23 6.14
N ASP A 137 -17.61 -5.59 4.87
CA ASP A 137 -17.53 -6.98 4.38
C ASP A 137 -16.16 -7.63 4.62
N VAL A 138 -15.10 -6.80 4.71
CA VAL A 138 -13.75 -7.24 5.05
C VAL A 138 -12.96 -6.15 5.77
N HIS A 139 -12.14 -6.55 6.73
CA HIS A 139 -11.11 -5.69 7.33
C HIS A 139 -9.78 -5.89 6.59
N LEU A 140 -9.50 -5.08 5.57
CA LEU A 140 -8.22 -5.04 4.86
C LEU A 140 -7.16 -4.35 5.74
N ALA A 141 -6.76 -5.05 6.79
CA ALA A 141 -5.87 -4.61 7.85
C ALA A 141 -5.16 -5.83 8.48
N ASP A 142 -3.96 -5.59 8.99
CA ASP A 142 -3.15 -6.63 9.63
C ASP A 142 -3.50 -6.77 11.11
N PRO A 143 -4.08 -7.90 11.55
CA PRO A 143 -4.47 -8.08 12.94
C PRO A 143 -3.25 -8.14 13.89
N ALA A 144 -2.07 -8.57 13.43
CA ALA A 144 -0.85 -8.54 14.24
C ALA A 144 -0.39 -7.11 14.51
N TRP A 145 -0.63 -6.19 13.56
CA TRP A 145 -0.40 -4.77 13.79
C TRP A 145 -1.46 -4.19 14.74
N ILE A 146 -2.74 -4.53 14.57
CA ILE A 146 -3.83 -4.03 15.43
C ILE A 146 -3.60 -4.36 16.90
N THR A 147 -3.15 -5.58 17.22
CA THR A 147 -2.84 -6.01 18.61
C THR A 147 -1.61 -5.36 19.22
N ARG A 148 -0.87 -4.52 18.48
CA ARG A 148 0.19 -3.67 19.09
C ARG A 148 -0.39 -2.46 19.82
N GLN A 149 -1.66 -2.19 19.64
CA GLN A 149 -2.35 -1.12 20.36
C GLN A 149 -2.82 -1.65 21.71
N ASP A 150 -2.69 -0.83 22.75
CA ASP A 150 -3.08 -1.19 24.12
C ASP A 150 -4.57 -1.56 24.27
N ALA A 151 -5.41 -1.14 23.31
CA ALA A 151 -6.86 -1.34 23.33
C ALA A 151 -7.34 -2.67 22.71
N TRP A 152 -6.44 -3.52 22.20
CA TRP A 152 -6.80 -4.73 21.46
C TRP A 152 -6.10 -5.98 21.99
N SER A 153 -6.87 -7.00 22.35
CA SER A 153 -6.36 -8.36 22.60
C SER A 153 -6.50 -9.27 21.36
N ARG A 154 -5.95 -10.49 21.43
CA ARG A 154 -6.20 -11.52 20.42
C ARG A 154 -7.67 -11.93 20.39
N GLU A 155 -8.30 -12.06 21.56
CA GLU A 155 -9.72 -12.42 21.66
C GLU A 155 -10.62 -11.34 21.03
N ASP A 156 -10.22 -10.07 21.14
CA ASP A 156 -10.90 -8.96 20.47
C ASP A 156 -10.84 -9.08 18.94
N VAL A 157 -9.70 -9.46 18.39
CA VAL A 157 -9.53 -9.70 16.95
C VAL A 157 -10.40 -10.87 16.49
N ASP A 158 -10.41 -11.97 17.23
CA ASP A 158 -11.22 -13.15 16.92
C ASP A 158 -12.73 -12.85 17.03
N GLU A 159 -13.14 -12.09 18.05
CA GLU A 159 -14.52 -11.63 18.20
C GLU A 159 -14.98 -10.86 16.95
N ILE A 160 -14.18 -9.90 16.49
CA ILE A 160 -14.50 -9.10 15.30
C ILE A 160 -14.49 -9.96 14.03
N ALA A 161 -13.54 -10.90 13.90
CA ALA A 161 -13.49 -11.81 12.77
C ALA A 161 -14.74 -12.69 12.67
N GLU A 162 -15.29 -13.13 13.80
CA GLU A 162 -16.47 -14.00 13.86
C GLU A 162 -17.80 -13.23 13.74
N ARG A 163 -17.87 -12.02 14.30
CA ARG A 163 -19.15 -11.30 14.47
C ARG A 163 -19.38 -10.19 13.47
N VAL A 164 -18.32 -9.63 12.90
CA VAL A 164 -18.39 -8.56 11.90
C VAL A 164 -17.93 -9.12 10.56
N SER A 165 -16.62 -9.28 10.36
CA SER A 165 -16.04 -9.78 9.12
C SER A 165 -14.55 -10.13 9.27
N PRO A 166 -13.99 -10.98 8.39
CA PRO A 166 -12.61 -11.44 8.52
C PRO A 166 -11.58 -10.32 8.35
N TRP A 167 -10.44 -10.50 9.01
CA TRP A 167 -9.23 -9.71 8.78
C TRP A 167 -8.47 -10.26 7.57
N PHE A 168 -8.05 -9.40 6.66
CA PHE A 168 -7.34 -9.82 5.46
C PHE A 168 -6.27 -8.78 5.11
N GLY A 169 -5.10 -8.84 5.72
CA GLY A 169 -4.07 -7.85 5.44
C GLY A 169 -2.74 -8.11 6.12
N ASN A 170 -1.72 -7.41 5.64
CA ASN A 170 -0.35 -7.49 6.15
C ASN A 170 0.26 -6.09 6.20
N SER A 171 0.85 -5.69 7.32
CA SER A 171 1.34 -4.33 7.54
C SER A 171 2.72 -4.31 8.18
N LEU A 172 3.12 -5.38 8.88
CA LEU A 172 4.47 -5.47 9.42
C LEU A 172 5.53 -5.59 8.31
N SER A 173 5.13 -6.02 7.11
CA SER A 173 5.95 -5.97 5.90
C SER A 173 6.40 -4.57 5.49
N ASP A 174 5.83 -3.48 6.04
CA ASP A 174 6.27 -2.11 5.75
C ASP A 174 7.79 -1.98 5.90
N ARG A 175 8.30 -2.43 7.05
CA ARG A 175 9.73 -2.37 7.41
C ARG A 175 10.32 -3.72 7.84
N HIS A 176 9.61 -4.83 7.60
CA HIS A 176 9.89 -6.14 8.20
C HIS A 176 9.97 -6.07 9.73
N GLN A 177 8.93 -5.52 10.34
CA GLN A 177 8.87 -5.36 11.79
C GLN A 177 8.52 -6.69 12.45
N GLU A 178 9.22 -7.06 13.52
CA GLU A 178 8.96 -8.33 14.21
C GLU A 178 7.53 -8.38 14.80
N PRO A 179 6.70 -9.36 14.41
CA PRO A 179 5.44 -9.63 15.10
C PRO A 179 5.70 -10.02 16.56
N THR A 180 4.76 -9.66 17.43
CA THR A 180 4.85 -9.94 18.87
C THR A 180 3.81 -10.97 19.29
N GLY A 181 4.08 -11.64 20.41
CA GLY A 181 3.15 -12.59 21.02
C GLY A 181 2.83 -13.77 20.08
N GLU A 182 1.55 -14.11 20.01
CA GLU A 182 1.04 -15.27 19.26
C GLU A 182 1.14 -15.13 17.74
N TRP A 183 1.37 -13.90 17.24
CA TRP A 183 1.59 -13.64 15.82
C TRP A 183 3.02 -13.93 15.36
N ALA A 184 3.94 -14.19 16.30
CA ALA A 184 5.35 -14.35 15.99
C ALA A 184 5.64 -15.63 15.19
N ASP A 185 4.87 -16.69 15.43
CA ASP A 185 5.05 -17.95 14.74
C ASP A 185 4.40 -17.91 13.34
N GLY A 186 5.20 -18.22 12.31
CA GLY A 186 4.71 -18.37 10.94
C GLY A 186 4.34 -17.09 10.18
N TYR A 187 4.61 -15.89 10.71
CA TYR A 187 4.34 -14.64 9.99
C TYR A 187 5.18 -14.53 8.71
N GLN A 188 4.51 -14.36 7.58
CA GLN A 188 5.14 -14.13 6.27
C GLN A 188 5.15 -12.64 5.94
N TYR A 189 6.27 -12.20 5.36
CA TYR A 189 6.42 -10.85 4.84
C TYR A 189 6.24 -10.85 3.33
N TYR A 190 5.59 -9.82 2.81
CA TYR A 190 5.23 -9.69 1.41
C TYR A 190 5.64 -8.34 0.85
N GLY A 191 6.08 -8.33 -0.41
CA GLY A 191 6.26 -7.09 -1.16
C GLY A 191 4.93 -6.37 -1.43
N LEU A 192 4.98 -5.08 -1.81
CA LEU A 192 3.77 -4.31 -2.10
C LEU A 192 2.88 -4.97 -3.17
N TRP A 193 3.50 -5.39 -4.27
CA TRP A 193 2.78 -5.94 -5.43
C TRP A 193 2.37 -7.40 -5.24
N GLU A 194 3.05 -8.12 -4.37
CA GLU A 194 2.67 -9.46 -3.94
C GLU A 194 1.42 -9.40 -3.03
N GLN A 195 1.35 -8.43 -2.11
CA GLN A 195 0.12 -8.18 -1.37
C GLN A 195 -1.00 -7.74 -2.31
N PHE A 196 -0.71 -6.88 -3.29
CA PHE A 196 -1.71 -6.42 -4.25
C PHE A 196 -2.30 -7.56 -5.08
N GLU A 197 -1.48 -8.51 -5.50
CA GLU A 197 -1.90 -9.76 -6.16
C GLU A 197 -2.91 -10.53 -5.30
N ILE A 198 -2.56 -10.79 -4.04
CA ILE A 198 -3.42 -11.53 -3.11
C ILE A 198 -4.73 -10.78 -2.82
N VAL A 199 -4.67 -9.45 -2.71
CA VAL A 199 -5.88 -8.63 -2.53
C VAL A 199 -6.73 -8.67 -3.80
N ALA A 200 -6.15 -8.59 -4.99
CA ALA A 200 -6.90 -8.71 -6.24
C ALA A 200 -7.62 -10.07 -6.36
N GLU A 201 -7.03 -11.16 -5.87
CA GLU A 201 -7.70 -12.45 -5.77
C GLU A 201 -8.94 -12.40 -4.85
N ALA A 202 -8.82 -11.78 -3.67
CA ALA A 202 -9.93 -11.63 -2.74
C ALA A 202 -11.10 -10.81 -3.32
N PHE A 203 -10.82 -9.82 -4.19
CA PHE A 203 -11.83 -9.00 -4.86
C PHE A 203 -12.28 -9.56 -6.22
N ARG A 204 -11.72 -10.68 -6.70
CA ARG A 204 -11.90 -11.21 -8.07
C ARG A 204 -11.56 -10.20 -9.17
N GLU A 205 -10.52 -9.39 -8.95
CA GLU A 205 -10.06 -8.33 -9.85
C GLU A 205 -8.67 -8.65 -10.44
N ARG A 206 -8.44 -9.93 -10.76
CA ARG A 206 -7.14 -10.41 -11.27
C ARG A 206 -6.73 -9.72 -12.56
N GLU A 207 -7.67 -9.46 -13.46
CA GLU A 207 -7.42 -8.80 -14.74
C GLU A 207 -6.88 -7.37 -14.54
N ARG A 208 -7.46 -6.61 -13.60
CA ARG A 208 -6.98 -5.27 -13.21
C ARG A 208 -5.58 -5.34 -12.62
N TYR A 209 -5.32 -6.32 -11.75
CA TYR A 209 -3.97 -6.54 -11.22
C TYR A 209 -2.96 -6.81 -12.32
N GLU A 210 -3.24 -7.74 -13.25
CA GLU A 210 -2.33 -8.12 -14.32
C GLU A 210 -2.02 -6.94 -15.25
N ALA A 211 -3.02 -6.12 -15.58
CA ALA A 211 -2.82 -4.91 -16.38
C ALA A 211 -1.88 -3.91 -15.70
N LEU A 212 -2.08 -3.65 -14.41
CA LEU A 212 -1.22 -2.74 -13.62
C LEU A 212 0.17 -3.33 -13.38
N ALA A 213 0.27 -4.64 -13.15
CA ALA A 213 1.54 -5.34 -12.96
C ALA A 213 2.39 -5.28 -14.23
N ALA A 214 1.78 -5.44 -15.40
CA ALA A 214 2.47 -5.29 -16.69
C ALA A 214 3.06 -3.88 -16.87
N VAL A 215 2.31 -2.83 -16.52
CA VAL A 215 2.82 -1.44 -16.54
C VAL A 215 4.03 -1.29 -15.60
N ARG A 216 3.96 -1.88 -14.40
CA ARG A 216 5.11 -1.87 -13.48
C ARG A 216 6.31 -2.63 -14.02
N GLU A 217 6.11 -3.80 -14.63
CA GLU A 217 7.19 -4.61 -15.18
C GLU A 217 7.94 -3.85 -16.28
N GLU A 218 7.21 -3.18 -17.17
CA GLU A 218 7.79 -2.33 -18.21
C GLU A 218 8.56 -1.13 -17.62
N LEU A 219 8.00 -0.47 -16.60
CA LEU A 219 8.67 0.60 -15.86
C LEU A 219 9.97 0.11 -15.21
N LEU A 220 9.95 -1.03 -14.54
CA LEU A 220 11.13 -1.59 -13.88
C LEU A 220 12.18 -2.06 -14.89
N ALA A 221 11.77 -2.62 -16.04
CA ALA A 221 12.69 -2.97 -17.11
C ALA A 221 13.40 -1.71 -17.65
N THR A 222 12.64 -0.63 -17.86
CA THR A 222 13.20 0.67 -18.28
C THR A 222 14.18 1.21 -17.26
N ILE A 223 13.85 1.11 -15.96
CA ILE A 223 14.75 1.51 -14.88
C ILE A 223 16.02 0.66 -14.90
N ASP A 224 15.91 -0.68 -14.91
CA ASP A 224 17.06 -1.59 -14.87
C ASP A 224 18.04 -1.34 -16.03
N ASP A 225 17.51 -1.16 -17.25
CA ASP A 225 18.31 -0.87 -18.45
C ASP A 225 19.01 0.49 -18.39
N GLY A 226 18.43 1.47 -17.68
CA GLY A 226 18.95 2.83 -17.56
C GLY A 226 19.88 3.07 -16.36
N LEU A 227 19.96 2.13 -15.42
CA LEU A 227 20.75 2.33 -14.20
C LEU A 227 22.26 2.40 -14.51
N PRO A 228 22.99 3.37 -13.92
CA PRO A 228 24.44 3.37 -14.01
C PRO A 228 25.04 2.20 -13.20
N PRO A 229 26.32 1.86 -13.44
CA PRO A 229 27.05 0.88 -12.63
C PRO A 229 26.94 1.19 -11.13
N GLU A 230 26.86 0.16 -10.28
CA GLU A 230 26.64 0.32 -8.83
C GLU A 230 27.63 1.29 -8.16
N SER A 231 28.89 1.31 -8.62
CA SER A 231 29.93 2.20 -8.10
C SER A 231 29.71 3.69 -8.43
N GLU A 232 28.91 3.99 -9.45
CA GLU A 232 28.61 5.35 -9.93
C GLU A 232 27.27 5.86 -9.39
N ARG A 233 26.50 5.01 -8.69
CA ARG A 233 25.20 5.40 -8.13
C ARG A 233 25.39 6.41 -6.97
N PRO A 234 24.52 7.43 -6.84
CA PRO A 234 24.63 8.42 -5.78
C PRO A 234 24.38 7.78 -4.41
N THR A 235 24.95 8.36 -3.36
CA THR A 235 24.47 8.11 -2.00
C THR A 235 23.16 8.86 -1.78
N ALA A 236 22.22 8.26 -1.06
CA ALA A 236 20.97 8.92 -0.77
C ALA A 236 20.44 8.56 0.62
N ILE A 237 19.65 9.46 1.19
CA ILE A 237 18.84 9.21 2.37
C ILE A 237 17.38 9.57 2.08
N MET A 238 16.46 8.94 2.81
CA MET A 238 15.07 9.38 2.85
C MET A 238 14.74 9.87 4.25
N VAL A 239 14.13 11.05 4.33
CA VAL A 239 13.78 11.70 5.59
C VAL A 239 12.30 12.07 5.62
N ALA A 240 11.71 12.15 6.80
CA ALA A 240 10.42 12.77 7.03
C ALA A 240 10.52 13.69 8.24
N ALA A 241 10.03 14.92 8.11
CA ALA A 241 9.92 15.86 9.21
C ALA A 241 8.63 16.70 9.06
N ALA A 242 7.84 16.73 10.12
CA ALA A 242 6.82 17.79 10.28
C ALA A 242 7.47 19.06 10.84
N ASP A 243 8.51 18.87 11.64
CA ASP A 243 9.37 19.89 12.23
C ASP A 243 10.83 19.48 11.98
N ILE A 244 11.67 20.43 11.57
CA ILE A 244 13.09 20.17 11.26
C ILE A 244 13.90 19.82 12.51
N GLU A 245 13.39 20.12 13.70
CA GLU A 245 13.98 19.65 14.96
C GLU A 245 13.79 18.13 15.19
N GLN A 246 12.93 17.47 14.40
CA GLN A 246 12.66 16.03 14.49
C GLN A 246 12.67 15.38 13.10
N ILE A 247 13.87 15.07 12.62
CA ILE A 247 14.08 14.44 11.31
C ILE A 247 14.11 12.92 11.47
N TYR A 248 13.07 12.24 11.00
CA TYR A 248 13.07 10.78 10.92
C TYR A 248 13.82 10.32 9.67
N ALA A 249 14.90 9.57 9.85
CA ALA A 249 15.66 8.96 8.76
C ALA A 249 15.16 7.55 8.44
N TYR A 250 15.07 7.21 7.16
CA TYR A 250 14.68 5.90 6.67
C TYR A 250 15.76 5.34 5.74
N THR A 251 16.27 4.16 6.08
CA THR A 251 17.22 3.42 5.25
C THR A 251 16.56 2.98 3.94
N LEU A 252 17.28 3.09 2.82
CA LEU A 252 16.75 2.76 1.49
C LEU A 252 16.84 1.27 1.14
N SER A 253 17.61 0.50 1.91
CA SER A 253 17.82 -0.95 1.72
C SER A 253 16.84 -1.83 2.50
N ASN A 254 15.85 -1.24 3.19
CA ASN A 254 14.86 -2.03 3.94
C ASN A 254 14.17 -3.02 2.99
N PRO A 255 14.05 -4.32 3.35
CA PRO A 255 13.41 -5.32 2.49
C PRO A 255 11.90 -5.15 2.36
N GLY A 256 11.27 -4.39 3.27
CA GLY A 256 9.85 -4.13 3.29
C GLY A 256 9.32 -3.24 2.17
N PHE A 257 8.01 -3.02 2.16
CA PHE A 257 7.39 -2.23 1.10
C PHE A 257 7.61 -0.72 1.22
N LEU A 258 8.07 -0.20 2.37
CA LEU A 258 8.39 1.22 2.57
C LEU A 258 9.33 1.76 1.48
N THR A 259 10.33 0.97 1.09
CA THR A 259 11.36 1.33 0.12
C THR A 259 11.07 0.75 -1.27
N SER A 260 9.86 0.26 -1.54
CA SER A 260 9.54 -0.37 -2.85
C SER A 260 9.64 0.60 -4.04
N HIS A 261 9.77 1.91 -3.79
CA HIS A 261 10.00 2.94 -4.80
C HIS A 261 11.46 3.46 -4.86
N THR A 262 12.33 3.06 -3.93
CA THR A 262 13.75 3.46 -3.88
C THR A 262 14.69 2.28 -4.08
N ARG A 263 14.37 1.13 -3.49
CA ARG A 263 15.18 -0.09 -3.53
C ARG A 263 15.48 -0.57 -4.95
N PRO A 264 14.53 -0.63 -5.91
CA PRO A 264 14.84 -1.08 -7.28
C PRO A 264 15.86 -0.20 -8.00
N LEU A 265 15.99 1.05 -7.58
CA LEU A 265 16.91 2.02 -8.16
C LEU A 265 18.32 1.93 -7.58
N GLY A 266 18.49 1.17 -6.49
CA GLY A 266 19.76 0.86 -5.87
C GLY A 266 20.70 2.04 -5.56
N PRO A 267 20.23 3.18 -5.01
CA PRO A 267 21.14 4.19 -4.48
C PRO A 267 22.00 3.59 -3.36
N ARG A 268 23.20 4.13 -3.16
CA ARG A 268 24.07 3.70 -2.06
C ARG A 268 23.54 4.31 -0.75
N ASP A 269 23.56 3.51 0.32
CA ASP A 269 23.16 3.99 1.64
C ASP A 269 24.22 4.96 2.19
N ALA A 270 23.85 6.22 2.39
CA ALA A 270 24.77 7.22 2.93
C ALA A 270 25.11 6.96 4.41
N PHE A 271 24.19 6.37 5.18
CA PHE A 271 24.45 6.06 6.58
C PHE A 271 25.41 4.87 6.77
N GLY A 272 25.61 4.04 5.73
CA GLY A 272 26.47 2.86 5.82
C GLY A 272 26.08 1.90 6.94
N GLY A 273 24.79 1.83 7.29
CA GLY A 273 24.26 1.02 8.39
C GLY A 273 24.43 1.61 9.81
N SER A 274 24.89 2.85 9.96
CA SER A 274 25.01 3.50 11.28
C SER A 274 23.68 3.93 11.89
N VAL A 275 22.65 4.08 11.06
CA VAL A 275 21.30 4.53 11.45
C VAL A 275 20.27 3.46 11.11
N GLU A 276 19.46 3.06 12.09
CA GLU A 276 18.31 2.18 11.86
C GLU A 276 17.13 2.95 11.26
N SER A 277 16.33 2.28 10.42
CA SER A 277 15.18 2.89 9.75
C SER A 277 14.09 3.35 10.73
N GLY A 278 13.76 4.64 10.67
CA GLY A 278 12.80 5.32 11.54
C GLY A 278 13.43 5.97 12.78
N THR A 279 14.76 6.03 12.85
CA THR A 279 15.48 6.76 13.90
C THR A 279 15.41 8.27 13.65
N VAL A 280 15.32 9.05 14.73
CA VAL A 280 15.45 10.52 14.66
C VAL A 280 16.92 10.89 14.61
N VAL A 281 17.30 11.72 13.64
CA VAL A 281 18.67 12.19 13.41
C VAL A 281 18.73 13.72 13.43
N ASP A 282 19.91 14.26 13.72
CA ASP A 282 20.22 15.69 13.63
C ASP A 282 21.02 16.02 12.35
N PHE A 283 21.29 17.31 12.12
CA PHE A 283 22.08 17.74 10.96
C PHE A 283 23.52 17.24 11.01
N GLU A 284 24.12 17.10 12.20
CA GLU A 284 25.45 16.54 12.38
C GLU A 284 25.52 15.10 11.86
N THR A 285 24.52 14.28 12.19
CA THR A 285 24.40 12.90 11.69
C THR A 285 24.21 12.86 10.17
N ILE A 286 23.40 13.78 9.62
CA ILE A 286 23.21 13.88 8.16
C ILE A 286 24.51 14.33 7.47
N LEU A 287 25.25 15.27 8.05
CA LEU A 287 26.53 15.75 7.52
C LEU A 287 27.62 14.68 7.62
N GLU A 288 27.63 13.86 8.66
CA GLU A 288 28.56 12.73 8.77
C GLU A 288 28.30 11.68 7.68
N ALA A 289 27.03 11.44 7.34
CA ALA A 289 26.64 10.57 6.23
C ALA A 289 26.89 11.21 4.84
N ASP A 290 26.83 12.55 4.75
CA ASP A 290 27.02 13.39 3.57
C ASP A 290 26.39 12.85 2.28
N PRO A 291 25.05 12.72 2.21
CA PRO A 291 24.37 12.17 1.04
C PRO A 291 24.49 13.08 -0.19
N ASP A 292 24.57 12.46 -1.38
CA ASP A 292 24.42 13.18 -2.66
C ASP A 292 22.97 13.64 -2.89
N VAL A 293 21.98 12.94 -2.33
CA VAL A 293 20.54 13.21 -2.49
C VAL A 293 19.78 13.04 -1.17
N ILE A 294 18.89 13.98 -0.87
CA ILE A 294 17.91 13.87 0.22
C ILE A 294 16.51 13.74 -0.38
N LEU A 295 15.84 12.62 -0.09
CA LEU A 295 14.47 12.35 -0.48
C LEU A 295 13.53 12.66 0.68
N TYR A 296 12.63 13.63 0.50
CA TYR A 296 11.76 14.15 1.55
C TYR A 296 10.36 13.52 1.47
N LEU A 297 10.14 12.48 2.27
CA LEU A 297 8.88 11.74 2.36
C LEU A 297 7.75 12.62 2.89
N GLY A 298 6.58 12.55 2.24
CA GLY A 298 5.45 13.44 2.49
C GLY A 298 5.56 14.80 1.80
N GLY A 299 6.59 15.00 0.97
CA GLY A 299 6.83 16.27 0.26
C GLY A 299 5.72 16.68 -0.72
N PHE A 300 4.89 15.73 -1.15
CA PHE A 300 3.72 15.96 -2.01
C PHE A 300 2.41 16.19 -1.24
N GLU A 301 2.43 16.18 0.09
CA GLU A 301 1.23 16.56 0.82
C GLU A 301 0.95 18.07 0.63
N PRO A 302 -0.29 18.50 0.33
CA PRO A 302 -0.56 19.91 -0.02
C PRO A 302 -0.18 20.95 1.05
N GLY A 303 -0.24 20.61 2.34
CA GLY A 303 0.19 21.46 3.44
C GLY A 303 1.71 21.53 3.65
N THR A 304 2.49 20.79 2.86
CA THR A 304 3.95 20.72 3.01
C THR A 304 4.65 21.82 2.22
N ASP A 305 5.13 22.85 2.94
CA ASP A 305 6.06 23.84 2.40
C ASP A 305 7.45 23.21 2.12
N MET A 306 7.69 22.85 0.86
CA MET A 306 8.98 22.32 0.42
C MET A 306 10.06 23.40 0.33
N ALA A 307 9.70 24.64 -0.02
CA ALA A 307 10.65 25.75 -0.10
C ALA A 307 11.22 26.06 1.29
N GLY A 308 10.35 26.18 2.30
CA GLY A 308 10.75 26.38 3.70
C GLY A 308 11.58 25.22 4.26
N ARG A 309 11.27 23.98 3.88
CA ARG A 309 12.08 22.82 4.27
C ARG A 309 13.50 22.87 3.70
N ARG A 310 13.68 23.26 2.44
CA ARG A 310 15.03 23.44 1.86
C ARG A 310 15.75 24.60 2.53
N ALA A 311 15.06 25.73 2.72
CA ALA A 311 15.61 26.89 3.41
C ALA A 311 16.11 26.55 4.82
N ALA A 312 15.39 25.69 5.56
CA ALA A 312 15.82 25.25 6.88
C ALA A 312 17.17 24.50 6.87
N PHE A 313 17.44 23.68 5.84
CA PHE A 313 18.76 23.07 5.66
C PHE A 313 19.81 24.10 5.24
N GLU A 314 19.47 25.04 4.36
CA GLU A 314 20.38 26.07 3.85
C GLU A 314 20.77 27.12 4.91
N GLU A 315 19.88 27.42 5.85
CA GLU A 315 20.09 28.40 6.92
C GLU A 315 20.82 27.79 8.14
N ASP A 316 20.82 26.47 8.28
CA ASP A 316 21.52 25.79 9.36
C ASP A 316 23.04 25.73 9.10
N PRO A 317 23.91 26.11 10.07
CA PRO A 317 25.36 26.09 9.88
C PRO A 317 25.98 24.72 9.59
N VAL A 318 25.32 23.63 9.98
CA VAL A 318 25.75 22.25 9.74
C VAL A 318 25.03 21.70 8.52
N GLY A 319 23.71 21.89 8.43
CA GLY A 319 22.88 21.46 7.31
C GLY A 319 23.36 22.02 5.97
N SER A 320 23.75 23.29 5.92
CA SER A 320 24.25 23.95 4.70
C SER A 320 25.55 23.38 4.17
N GLU A 321 26.29 22.61 4.99
CA GLU A 321 27.51 21.95 4.59
C GLU A 321 27.29 20.60 3.89
N VAL A 322 26.07 20.05 3.95
CA VAL A 322 25.72 18.76 3.33
C VAL A 322 25.76 18.85 1.80
N THR A 323 26.35 17.85 1.15
CA THR A 323 26.53 17.79 -0.30
C THR A 323 25.21 17.91 -1.07
N ALA A 324 24.16 17.19 -0.66
CA ALA A 324 22.82 17.34 -1.26
C ALA A 324 22.28 18.77 -1.17
N VAL A 325 22.52 19.49 -0.08
CA VAL A 325 22.04 20.87 0.12
C VAL A 325 22.80 21.82 -0.81
N LYS A 326 24.13 21.72 -0.84
CA LYS A 326 25.00 22.52 -1.72
C LYS A 326 24.68 22.35 -3.20
N ASN A 327 24.22 21.16 -3.58
CA ASN A 327 23.92 20.81 -4.98
C ASN A 327 22.43 20.92 -5.32
N ASP A 328 21.58 21.46 -4.44
CA ASP A 328 20.14 21.59 -4.64
C ASP A 328 19.42 20.25 -4.94
N ARG A 329 19.84 19.18 -4.24
CA ARG A 329 19.33 17.80 -4.40
C ARG A 329 18.47 17.35 -3.22
N ILE A 330 17.63 18.25 -2.71
CA ILE A 330 16.56 17.94 -1.77
C ILE A 330 15.25 17.87 -2.55
N HIS A 331 14.73 16.65 -2.73
CA HIS A 331 13.58 16.39 -3.58
C HIS A 331 12.39 15.89 -2.77
N PRO A 332 11.15 16.31 -3.10
CA PRO A 332 9.97 15.75 -2.47
C PRO A 332 9.77 14.28 -2.88
N GLN A 333 9.13 13.51 -2.01
CA GLN A 333 8.62 12.16 -2.25
C GLN A 333 7.14 12.08 -1.88
N GLY A 334 6.49 10.98 -2.29
CA GLY A 334 5.10 10.70 -1.95
C GLY A 334 4.95 10.19 -0.51
N ALA A 335 4.11 9.19 -0.33
CA ALA A 335 3.77 8.67 0.99
C ALA A 335 4.59 7.44 1.39
N ARG A 336 4.79 7.31 2.70
CA ARG A 336 5.39 6.13 3.34
C ARG A 336 4.62 4.84 3.02
N TYR A 337 3.33 4.83 3.37
CA TYR A 337 2.46 3.67 3.17
C TYR A 337 1.85 3.72 1.77
N GLN A 338 2.72 3.48 0.79
CA GLN A 338 2.40 3.56 -0.62
C GLN A 338 1.45 2.43 -1.08
N GLY A 339 0.46 2.78 -1.89
CA GLY A 339 -0.33 1.82 -2.68
C GLY A 339 0.29 1.57 -4.06
N PRO A 340 -0.25 0.64 -4.86
CA PRO A 340 0.31 0.27 -6.17
C PRO A 340 0.41 1.44 -7.14
N ILE A 341 -0.63 2.28 -7.22
CA ILE A 341 -0.63 3.44 -8.13
C ILE A 341 0.40 4.48 -7.71
N LEU A 342 0.44 4.84 -6.43
CA LEU A 342 1.45 5.76 -5.91
C LEU A 342 2.88 5.21 -6.09
N ASN A 343 3.07 3.90 -5.97
CA ASN A 343 4.36 3.26 -6.22
C ASN A 343 4.86 3.48 -7.65
N LEU A 344 4.00 3.44 -8.68
CA LEU A 344 4.40 3.75 -10.06
C LEU A 344 4.96 5.17 -10.19
N PHE A 345 4.24 6.16 -9.64
CA PHE A 345 4.70 7.56 -9.63
C PHE A 345 5.98 7.75 -8.83
N GLN A 346 6.08 7.10 -7.66
CA GLN A 346 7.28 7.18 -6.82
C GLN A 346 8.50 6.51 -7.47
N LEU A 347 8.31 5.43 -8.23
CA LEU A 347 9.39 4.83 -9.03
C LEU A 347 9.89 5.81 -10.10
N GLU A 348 8.97 6.41 -10.87
CA GLU A 348 9.33 7.37 -11.92
C GLU A 348 10.06 8.60 -11.37
N MET A 349 9.52 9.23 -10.32
CA MET A 349 10.17 10.40 -9.73
C MET A 349 11.52 10.05 -9.12
N THR A 350 11.64 8.91 -8.45
CA THR A 350 12.91 8.51 -7.82
C THR A 350 13.98 8.24 -8.88
N ALA A 351 13.58 7.71 -10.05
CA ALA A 351 14.50 7.52 -11.18
C ALA A 351 15.07 8.84 -11.66
N LYS A 352 14.20 9.83 -11.88
CA LYS A 352 14.59 11.17 -12.33
C LYS A 352 15.38 11.96 -11.28
N GLN A 353 15.06 11.79 -10.00
CA GLN A 353 15.72 12.48 -8.89
C GLN A 353 17.13 11.92 -8.60
N LEU A 354 17.31 10.60 -8.70
CA LEU A 354 18.61 9.97 -8.48
C LEU A 354 19.50 10.04 -9.72
N TYR A 355 18.94 9.81 -10.91
CA TYR A 355 19.67 9.66 -12.16
C TYR A 355 19.08 10.53 -13.28
N PRO A 356 19.14 11.88 -13.16
CA PRO A 356 18.54 12.79 -14.13
C PRO A 356 19.16 12.67 -15.54
N ASP A 357 20.43 12.28 -15.64
CA ASP A 357 21.10 12.07 -16.93
C ASP A 357 20.57 10.83 -17.69
N ALA A 358 20.08 9.83 -16.97
CA ALA A 358 19.57 8.59 -17.54
C ALA A 358 18.06 8.65 -17.83
N PHE A 359 17.28 9.25 -16.92
CA PHE A 359 15.81 9.24 -16.98
C PHE A 359 15.18 10.61 -17.26
N GLY A 360 15.98 11.65 -17.46
CA GLY A 360 15.51 13.03 -17.61
C GLY A 360 15.42 13.76 -16.27
N ALA A 361 15.58 15.09 -16.32
CA ALA A 361 15.63 15.91 -15.13
C ALA A 361 14.29 15.94 -14.38
N TRP A 362 14.35 15.77 -13.06
CA TRP A 362 13.18 15.99 -12.21
C TRP A 362 12.83 17.49 -12.17
N PRO A 363 11.59 17.91 -12.46
CA PRO A 363 11.18 19.30 -12.33
C PRO A 363 11.30 19.79 -10.88
N ARG A 364 11.80 21.01 -10.68
CA ARG A 364 11.79 21.62 -9.35
C ARG A 364 10.34 21.79 -8.89
N TYR A 365 10.02 21.16 -7.76
CA TYR A 365 8.69 21.14 -7.16
C TYR A 365 8.66 22.02 -5.91
N GLU A 366 7.62 22.83 -5.81
CA GLU A 366 7.33 23.67 -4.65
C GLU A 366 5.94 23.39 -4.08
N GLU A 367 4.92 23.31 -4.96
CA GLU A 367 3.53 23.04 -4.58
C GLU A 367 2.74 22.46 -5.77
N GLY A 368 1.57 21.89 -5.47
CA GLY A 368 0.59 21.46 -6.46
C GLY A 368 0.72 20.00 -6.91
N PRO A 369 0.00 19.60 -7.97
CA PRO A 369 -0.01 18.21 -8.41
C PRO A 369 1.37 17.77 -8.95
N TYR A 370 1.57 16.45 -9.03
CA TYR A 370 2.74 15.82 -9.65
C TYR A 370 3.13 16.55 -10.93
N PRO A 371 4.38 16.99 -11.13
CA PRO A 371 4.75 17.81 -12.28
C PRO A 371 4.32 17.17 -13.61
N GLU A 372 3.90 17.99 -14.59
CA GLU A 372 3.69 17.48 -15.94
C GLU A 372 5.04 17.06 -16.54
N ILE A 373 5.13 15.80 -16.95
CA ILE A 373 6.28 15.24 -17.65
C ILE A 373 5.88 15.04 -19.12
N PRO A 374 6.70 15.50 -20.10
CA PRO A 374 6.48 15.24 -21.51
C PRO A 374 6.23 13.76 -21.77
N GLU A 375 5.34 13.44 -22.72
CA GLU A 375 4.90 12.06 -22.95
C GLU A 375 6.06 11.10 -23.28
N ASP A 376 7.04 11.58 -24.03
CA ASP A 376 8.27 10.85 -24.39
C ASP A 376 9.28 10.72 -23.25
N GLU A 377 9.09 11.47 -22.16
CA GLU A 377 9.93 11.39 -20.95
C GLU A 377 9.24 10.63 -19.80
N ARG A 378 7.98 10.22 -19.95
CA ARG A 378 7.29 9.40 -18.95
C ARG A 378 7.86 7.99 -18.96
N LEU A 379 8.05 7.41 -17.78
CA LEU A 379 8.56 6.04 -17.63
C LEU A 379 7.44 5.00 -17.55
N PHE A 380 6.18 5.43 -17.47
CA PHE A 380 5.03 4.54 -17.58
C PHE A 380 3.81 5.22 -18.19
N ASP A 381 2.97 4.41 -18.83
CA ASP A 381 1.76 4.84 -19.51
C ASP A 381 0.63 5.20 -18.53
N ARG A 382 0.26 6.48 -18.50
CA ARG A 382 -0.81 6.98 -17.62
C ARG A 382 -2.21 6.56 -18.07
N GLN A 383 -2.42 6.39 -19.37
CA GLN A 383 -3.72 5.99 -19.91
C GLN A 383 -3.98 4.53 -19.57
N ARG A 384 -3.01 3.63 -19.78
CA ARG A 384 -3.15 2.21 -19.39
C ARG A 384 -3.45 2.02 -17.90
N VAL A 385 -2.85 2.85 -17.04
CA VAL A 385 -3.16 2.84 -15.60
C VAL A 385 -4.60 3.30 -15.33
N ALA A 386 -5.04 4.39 -15.98
CA ALA A 386 -6.40 4.88 -15.83
C ALA A 386 -7.44 3.88 -16.34
N ASP A 387 -7.22 3.29 -17.51
CA ASP A 387 -8.06 2.25 -18.12
C ASP A 387 -8.20 1.07 -17.16
N ALA A 388 -7.09 0.60 -16.56
CA ALA A 388 -7.13 -0.50 -15.60
C ALA A 388 -7.92 -0.18 -14.32
N ILE A 389 -7.79 1.04 -13.78
CA ILE A 389 -8.57 1.47 -12.60
C ILE A 389 -10.07 1.54 -12.93
N ASN A 390 -10.41 2.06 -14.11
CA ASN A 390 -11.79 2.19 -14.59
C ASN A 390 -12.40 0.86 -15.05
N GLY A 391 -11.57 -0.18 -15.27
CA GLY A 391 -12.00 -1.48 -15.77
C GLY A 391 -12.21 -1.52 -17.29
N GLU A 392 -11.52 -0.66 -18.03
CA GLU A 392 -11.55 -0.54 -19.49
C GLU A 392 -10.40 -1.35 -20.12
N LEU A 393 -10.33 -2.66 -19.80
CA LEU A 393 -9.24 -3.57 -20.16
C LEU A 393 -9.39 -4.25 -21.53
#